data_AF-A0A7X6JDP8-F1
#
_entry.id   AF-A0A7X6JDP8-F1
#
_cell.length_a   1.000
_cell.length_b   1.000
_cell.length_c   1.000
_cell.angle_alpha   90.00
_cell.angle_beta   90.00
_cell.angle_gamma   90.00
#
_symmetry.space_group_name_H-M   'P 1'
#
loop_
_entity.id
_entity.type
_entity.pdbx_description
1 polymer ?
#
loop_
_entity_poly.entity_id
_entity_poly.type
_entity_poly.pdbx_seq_one_letter_code
_entity_poly.pdbx_strand_id
1 'polypeptide(L)'
;MQEQEGLERAFVTSNPPFLEGLLREVGLSRRIGATVSLILAVPPLVAATNMIALLPRSVAETYKDTYGLVLHEAPYPLPATQINVLSHNTFGAHPAVAWLRSVLREAITASQA
;
A
#
# COMPACT_ATOMS: atom_id res chain seq x y z
N MET A 1 -8.39 -5.12 -37.78
CA MET A 1 -7.21 -5.22 -36.88
C MET A 1 -7.45 -4.23 -35.76
N GLN A 2 -8.12 -4.68 -34.70
CA GLN A 2 -8.49 -3.84 -33.56
C GLN A 2 -7.59 -4.29 -32.41
N GLU A 3 -6.56 -3.48 -32.13
CA GLU A 3 -5.73 -3.64 -30.94
C GLU A 3 -6.58 -3.29 -29.73
N GLN A 4 -7.18 -4.31 -29.13
CA GLN A 4 -7.89 -4.21 -27.86
C GLN A 4 -7.13 -5.02 -26.81
N GLU A 5 -6.67 -4.26 -25.82
CA GLU A 5 -6.64 -4.59 -24.39
C GLU A 5 -5.46 -5.34 -23.79
N GLY A 6 -4.98 -4.80 -22.66
CA GLY A 6 -4.96 -5.65 -21.47
C GLY A 6 -3.88 -5.41 -20.43
N LEU A 7 -3.64 -4.17 -19.99
CA LEU A 7 -3.28 -3.77 -18.61
C LEU A 7 -2.79 -2.31 -18.62
N GLU A 8 -3.71 -1.33 -18.61
CA GLU A 8 -3.33 0.01 -18.14
C GLU A 8 -3.02 -0.12 -16.65
N ARG A 9 -1.73 -0.24 -16.36
CA ARG A 9 -1.18 -0.46 -15.03
C ARG A 9 -1.42 0.78 -14.18
N ALA A 10 -2.57 0.85 -13.53
CA ALA A 10 -2.76 1.67 -12.34
C ALA A 10 -1.99 1.03 -11.18
N PHE A 11 -0.65 1.01 -11.27
CA PHE A 11 0.17 0.77 -10.10
C PHE A 11 0.18 2.06 -9.29
N VAL A 12 -0.52 2.05 -8.16
CA VAL A 12 -0.41 3.12 -7.19
C VAL A 12 0.94 2.95 -6.49
N THR A 13 1.93 3.72 -6.95
CA THR A 13 3.08 4.08 -6.12
C THR A 13 2.59 4.98 -4.98
N SER A 14 3.47 5.41 -4.08
CA SER A 14 3.15 6.60 -3.30
C SER A 14 2.68 7.72 -4.24
N ASN A 15 1.61 8.43 -3.87
CA ASN A 15 1.11 9.61 -4.59
C ASN A 15 1.34 10.83 -3.69
N PRO A 16 2.56 11.42 -3.69
CA PRO A 16 2.85 12.54 -2.82
C PRO A 16 1.90 13.73 -3.03
N PRO A 17 1.55 14.15 -4.26
CA PRO A 17 0.59 15.25 -4.45
C PRO A 17 -0.77 15.01 -3.79
N PHE A 18 -1.29 13.79 -3.86
CA PHE A 18 -2.54 13.43 -3.18
C PHE A 18 -2.42 13.53 -1.65
N LEU A 19 -1.33 13.03 -1.07
CA LEU A 19 -1.05 13.15 0.35
C LEU A 19 -0.92 14.62 0.80
N GLU A 20 -0.22 15.45 0.03
CA GLU A 20 -0.10 16.89 0.33
C GLU A 20 -1.48 17.57 0.29
N GLY A 21 -2.37 17.17 -0.62
CA GLY A 21 -3.76 17.64 -0.68
C GLY A 21 -4.53 17.31 0.60
N LEU A 22 -4.54 16.04 1.01
CA LEU A 22 -5.22 15.58 2.23
C LEU A 22 -4.71 16.30 3.49
N LEU A 23 -3.40 16.49 3.60
CA LEU A 23 -2.81 17.24 4.71
C LEU A 23 -3.28 18.70 4.71
N ARG A 24 -3.30 19.33 3.53
CA ARG A 24 -3.69 20.74 3.38
C ARG A 24 -5.17 20.97 3.68
N GLU A 25 -6.04 20.01 3.36
CA GLU A 25 -7.48 20.05 3.69
C GLU A 25 -7.74 20.17 5.20
N VAL A 26 -6.87 19.60 6.03
CA VAL A 26 -6.95 19.70 7.49
C VAL A 26 -5.99 20.74 8.09
N GLY A 27 -5.45 21.64 7.27
CA GLY A 27 -4.55 22.72 7.72
C GLY A 27 -3.16 22.24 8.17
N LEU A 28 -2.78 21.02 7.80
CA LEU A 28 -1.47 20.44 8.11
C LEU A 28 -0.49 20.61 6.94
N SER A 29 0.79 20.59 7.30
CA SER A 29 1.90 20.48 6.36
C SER A 29 2.96 19.57 6.97
N ARG A 30 3.87 19.05 6.14
CA ARG A 30 4.94 18.18 6.60
C ARG A 30 6.31 18.66 6.14
N ARG A 31 7.34 18.32 6.90
CA ARG A 31 8.74 18.47 6.51
C ARG A 31 9.27 17.12 6.05
N ILE A 32 9.73 17.01 4.81
CA ILE A 32 10.29 15.77 4.27
C ILE A 32 11.71 15.59 4.81
N GLY A 33 11.91 14.62 5.70
CA GLY A 33 13.23 14.28 6.27
C GLY A 33 14.02 13.28 5.44
N ALA A 34 13.35 12.37 4.74
CA ALA A 34 13.96 11.39 3.85
C ALA A 34 12.95 10.92 2.78
N THR A 35 13.48 10.49 1.63
CA THR A 35 12.73 9.83 0.56
C THR A 35 13.40 8.50 0.26
N VAL A 36 12.65 7.40 0.32
CA VAL A 36 13.15 6.05 0.06
C VAL A 36 12.33 5.39 -1.06
N SER A 37 12.98 4.52 -1.83
CA SER A 37 12.33 3.82 -2.95
C SER A 37 11.44 2.65 -2.50
N LEU A 38 11.69 2.08 -1.33
CA LEU A 38 11.02 0.87 -0.83
C LEU A 38 10.33 1.15 0.51
N ILE A 39 9.05 0.84 0.59
CA ILE A 39 8.25 1.04 1.81
C ILE A 39 8.79 0.28 3.02
N LEU A 40 9.40 -0.88 2.79
CA LEU A 40 9.98 -1.71 3.85
C LEU A 40 11.27 -1.14 4.45
N ALA A 41 11.88 -0.12 3.83
CA ALA A 41 12.99 0.61 4.42
C ALA A 41 12.52 1.65 5.46
N VAL A 42 11.22 1.97 5.51
CA VAL A 42 10.69 3.00 6.41
C VAL A 42 10.71 2.60 7.88
N PRO A 43 10.25 1.39 8.30
CA PRO A 43 10.26 1.00 9.71
C PRO A 43 11.63 1.13 10.41
N PRO A 44 12.74 0.57 9.88
CA PRO A 44 14.05 0.74 10.53
C PRO A 44 14.55 2.19 10.49
N LEU A 45 14.23 2.96 9.44
CA LEU A 45 14.62 4.37 9.33
C LEU A 45 13.90 5.25 10.36
N VAL A 46 12.60 5.01 10.59
CA VAL A 46 11.84 5.71 11.63
C VAL A 46 12.37 5.34 13.01
N ALA A 47 12.62 4.05 13.27
CA ALA A 47 13.15 3.59 14.56
C ALA A 47 14.52 4.19 14.91
N ALA A 48 15.36 4.49 13.91
CA ALA A 48 16.69 5.06 14.11
C ALA A 48 16.69 6.61 14.19
N THR A 49 15.53 7.27 14.11
CA THR A 49 15.45 8.74 14.00
C THR A 49 14.27 9.31 14.79
N ASN A 50 14.16 10.65 14.82
CA ASN A 50 12.99 11.35 15.38
C ASN A 50 11.95 11.67 14.28
N MET A 51 11.89 10.87 13.21
CA MET A 51 10.91 11.03 12.14
C MET A 51 9.64 10.25 12.42
N ILE A 52 8.58 10.58 11.69
CA ILE A 52 7.34 9.81 11.64
C ILE A 52 7.04 9.49 10.18
N ALA A 53 6.26 8.43 9.95
CA ALA A 53 5.84 8.05 8.61
C ALA A 53 4.39 7.56 8.60
N LEU A 54 3.74 7.74 7.46
CA LEU A 54 2.45 7.14 7.16
C LEU A 54 2.67 5.85 6.36
N LEU A 55 2.13 4.74 6.86
CA LEU A 55 2.27 3.40 6.26
C LEU A 55 0.91 2.68 6.24
N PRO A 56 0.69 1.71 5.33
CA PRO A 56 -0.40 0.76 5.45
C PRO A 56 -0.35 0.07 6.81
N ARG A 57 -1.50 -0.06 7.48
CA ARG A 57 -1.61 -0.60 8.84
C ARG A 57 -0.94 -1.97 8.98
N SER A 58 -1.15 -2.87 8.01
CA SER A 58 -0.55 -4.21 8.02
C SER A 58 0.97 -4.18 8.05
N VAL A 59 1.62 -3.24 7.36
CA VAL A 59 3.08 -3.06 7.39
C VAL A 59 3.51 -2.53 8.75
N ALA A 60 2.82 -1.51 9.27
CA ALA A 60 3.15 -0.94 10.57
C ALA A 60 3.01 -1.97 11.70
N GLU A 61 1.95 -2.79 11.70
CA GLU A 61 1.72 -3.87 12.66
C GLU A 61 2.78 -4.97 12.56
N THR A 62 3.11 -5.42 11.35
CA THR A 62 4.11 -6.47 11.11
C THR A 62 5.47 -6.12 11.72
N TYR A 63 5.84 -4.84 11.68
CA TYR A 63 7.18 -4.38 12.09
C TYR A 63 7.20 -3.63 13.43
N LYS A 64 6.05 -3.48 14.08
CA LYS A 64 5.90 -2.72 15.33
C LYS A 64 6.85 -3.23 16.40
N ASP A 65 6.73 -4.50 16.75
CA ASP A 65 7.47 -5.09 17.86
C ASP A 65 8.94 -5.28 17.50
N THR A 66 9.23 -5.64 16.24
CA THR A 66 10.59 -5.80 15.70
C THR A 66 11.44 -4.55 15.87
N TYR A 67 10.87 -3.36 15.69
CA TYR A 67 11.60 -2.09 15.75
C TYR A 67 11.17 -1.17 16.91
N GLY A 68 10.33 -1.67 17.83
CA GLY A 68 9.82 -0.88 18.96
C GLY A 68 9.02 0.35 18.55
N LEU A 69 8.27 0.27 17.44
CA LEU A 69 7.49 1.40 16.92
C LEU A 69 6.18 1.57 17.69
N VAL A 70 5.71 2.81 17.73
CA VAL A 70 4.38 3.15 18.27
C VAL A 70 3.49 3.57 17.11
N LEU A 71 2.29 2.99 17.04
CA LEU A 71 1.28 3.34 16.05
C LEU A 71 0.37 4.42 16.65
N HIS A 72 0.10 5.44 15.85
CA HIS A 72 -0.86 6.49 16.17
C HIS A 72 -1.99 6.49 15.15
N GLU A 73 -3.17 6.94 15.57
CA GLU A 73 -4.26 7.22 14.64
C GLU A 73 -3.86 8.32 13.65
N ALA A 74 -4.33 8.19 12.41
CA ALA A 74 -4.06 9.18 11.39
C ALA A 74 -4.75 10.51 11.73
N PRO A 75 -4.12 11.66 11.48
CA PRO A 75 -4.68 12.97 11.83
C PRO A 75 -5.83 13.42 10.89
N TYR A 76 -6.21 12.58 9.93
CA TYR A 76 -7.31 12.79 8.99
C TYR A 76 -7.86 11.44 8.52
N PRO A 77 -9.12 11.38 8.05
CA PRO A 77 -9.68 10.16 7.50
C PRO A 77 -8.87 9.66 6.30
N LEU A 78 -8.36 8.43 6.40
CA LEU A 78 -7.67 7.76 5.31
C LEU A 78 -8.59 6.71 4.68
N PRO A 79 -8.75 6.69 3.35
CA PRO A 79 -9.43 5.58 2.71
C PRO A 79 -8.64 4.29 2.92
N ALA A 80 -9.34 3.16 3.05
CA ALA A 80 -8.70 1.86 3.13
C ALA A 80 -7.84 1.59 1.87
N THR A 81 -6.65 1.01 2.07
CA THR A 81 -5.80 0.61 0.95
C THR A 81 -6.48 -0.52 0.17
N GLN A 82 -6.77 -0.28 -1.11
CA GLN A 82 -7.30 -1.31 -2.00
C GLN A 82 -6.16 -2.04 -2.70
N ILE A 83 -6.10 -3.36 -2.52
CA ILE A 83 -5.18 -4.24 -3.23
C ILE A 83 -5.98 -5.05 -4.23
N ASN A 84 -5.66 -4.90 -5.52
CA ASN A 84 -6.38 -5.53 -6.61
C ASN A 84 -5.53 -6.59 -7.31
N VAL A 85 -6.13 -7.75 -7.60
CA VAL A 85 -5.52 -8.77 -8.45
C VAL A 85 -5.97 -8.54 -9.89
N LEU A 86 -5.05 -8.13 -10.75
CA LEU A 86 -5.30 -7.89 -12.17
C LEU A 86 -4.76 -9.06 -13.00
N SER A 87 -5.54 -9.49 -13.98
CA SER A 87 -5.16 -10.51 -14.97
C SER A 87 -5.51 -10.02 -16.36
N HIS A 88 -4.72 -10.40 -17.36
CA HIS A 88 -5.02 -10.09 -18.76
C HIS A 88 -6.40 -10.65 -19.16
N ASN A 89 -7.17 -9.92 -19.97
CA ASN A 89 -8.53 -10.33 -20.34
C ASN A 89 -8.56 -11.68 -21.07
N THR A 90 -7.64 -11.88 -22.02
CA THR A 90 -7.50 -13.15 -22.76
C THR A 90 -7.03 -14.34 -21.91
N PHE A 91 -6.08 -14.13 -21.00
CA PHE A 91 -5.45 -15.21 -20.23
C PHE A 91 -6.07 -15.42 -18.84
N GLY A 92 -6.97 -14.54 -18.41
CA GLY A 92 -7.60 -14.60 -17.09
C GLY A 92 -8.43 -15.87 -16.87
N ALA A 93 -8.94 -16.47 -17.95
CA ALA A 93 -9.68 -17.73 -17.93
C ALA A 93 -8.78 -18.98 -18.03
N HIS A 94 -7.47 -18.81 -18.24
CA HIS A 94 -6.55 -19.96 -18.29
C HIS A 94 -6.58 -20.69 -16.94
N PRO A 95 -6.67 -22.04 -16.90
CA PRO A 95 -6.85 -22.79 -15.65
C PRO A 95 -5.82 -22.47 -14.57
N ALA A 96 -4.55 -22.29 -14.93
CA ALA A 96 -3.50 -21.92 -13.99
C ALA A 96 -3.68 -20.51 -13.39
N VAL A 97 -4.17 -19.53 -14.17
CA VAL A 97 -4.44 -18.17 -13.68
C VAL A 97 -5.68 -18.18 -12.78
N ALA A 98 -6.71 -18.91 -13.16
CA ALA A 98 -7.92 -19.08 -12.35
C ALA A 98 -7.61 -19.75 -11.00
N TRP A 99 -6.82 -20.82 -11.00
CA TRP A 99 -6.34 -21.50 -9.80
C TRP A 99 -5.52 -20.57 -8.90
N LEU A 100 -4.52 -19.86 -9.43
CA LEU A 100 -3.73 -18.95 -8.60
C LEU A 100 -4.60 -17.85 -7.98
N ARG A 101 -5.58 -17.32 -8.73
CA ARG A 101 -6.52 -16.32 -8.20
C ARG A 101 -7.41 -16.89 -7.10
N SER A 102 -7.82 -18.16 -7.16
CA SER A 102 -8.58 -18.78 -6.08
C SER A 102 -7.72 -18.95 -4.82
N VAL A 103 -6.49 -19.44 -4.98
CA VAL A 103 -5.52 -19.57 -3.87
C VAL A 103 -5.27 -18.23 -3.20
N LEU A 104 -5.04 -17.16 -3.97
CA LEU A 104 -4.84 -15.82 -3.41
C LEU A 104 -6.07 -15.31 -2.65
N ARG A 105 -7.28 -15.56 -3.16
CA ARG A 105 -8.52 -15.18 -2.46
C ARG A 105 -8.66 -15.92 -1.13
N GLU A 106 -8.45 -17.23 -1.13
CA GLU A 106 -8.53 -18.06 0.08
C GLU A 106 -7.52 -17.59 1.14
N ALA A 107 -6.27 -17.35 0.75
CA ALA A 107 -5.22 -16.87 1.65
C ALA A 107 -5.54 -15.49 2.26
N ILE A 108 -6.11 -14.57 1.46
CA ILE A 108 -6.46 -13.23 1.94
C ILE A 108 -7.67 -13.28 2.90
N THR A 109 -8.65 -14.14 2.66
CA THR A 109 -9.79 -14.31 3.57
C THR A 109 -9.36 -14.94 4.89
N ALA A 110 -8.45 -15.92 4.86
CA ALA A 110 -7.93 -16.56 6.07
C ALA A 110 -7.07 -15.62 6.93
N SER A 111 -6.42 -14.61 6.33
CA SER A 111 -5.61 -13.61 7.04
C SER A 111 -6.43 -12.47 7.65
N GLN A 112 -7.73 -12.36 7.34
CA GLN A 112 -8.63 -11.32 7.87
C GLN A 112 -9.51 -11.81 9.04
N ALA A 113 -9.41 -13.10 9.41
CA ALA A 113 -10.10 -13.72 10.54
C ALA A 113 -9.17 -13.86 11.75
#